data_AF-A0A402D2Q8-F1
#
_entry.id   AF-A0A402D2Q8-F1
#
_cell.length_a   1.000
_cell.length_b   1.000
_cell.length_c   1.000
_cell.angle_alpha   90.00
_cell.angle_beta   90.00
_cell.angle_gamma   90.00
#
_symmetry.space_group_name_H-M   'P 1'
#
loop_
_entity.id
_entity.type
_entity.pdbx_description
1 polymer ?
#
loop_
_entity_poly.entity_id
_entity_poly.type
_entity_poly.pdbx_seq_one_letter_code
_entity_poly.pdbx_strand_id
1 'polypeptide(L)'
;MMDLCERYWASPWETISADTGEDGLQAQYDRARRDLLLRPAECVAWALGLSAVDESQPRSLGIELLAQAVYGECLGAYEDSALHAFIEVLERPLRSRWDQIALDTAIGALGALGYSSAVPALTRILQSEDREYQGDTHWNIAAALERISGQSFLHKPDPVEAARLWALQSS
;
A
#
# COMPACT_ATOMS: atom_id res chain seq x y z
N MET A 1 16.71 -11.53 -24.00
CA MET A 1 16.18 -12.06 -22.73
C MET A 1 15.11 -11.07 -22.30
N MET A 2 13.83 -11.40 -22.46
CA MET A 2 12.73 -10.45 -22.16
C MET A 2 12.64 -10.21 -20.66
N ASP A 3 12.55 -8.92 -20.29
CA ASP A 3 12.35 -8.44 -18.92
C ASP A 3 11.01 -8.98 -18.38
N LEU A 4 10.89 -9.20 -17.06
CA LEU A 4 9.63 -9.59 -16.43
C LEU A 4 8.53 -8.58 -16.75
N CYS A 5 8.87 -7.29 -16.77
CA CYS A 5 8.01 -6.20 -17.23
C CYS A 5 7.47 -6.46 -18.63
N GLU A 6 8.31 -6.91 -19.58
CA GLU A 6 7.88 -7.26 -20.94
C GLU A 6 7.00 -8.52 -20.96
N ARG A 7 7.20 -9.49 -20.07
CA ARG A 7 6.34 -10.70 -20.01
C ARG A 7 4.98 -10.42 -19.38
N TYR A 8 4.90 -9.49 -18.43
CA TYR A 8 3.64 -9.00 -17.89
C TYR A 8 2.95 -8.03 -18.87
N TRP A 9 3.71 -7.21 -19.59
CA TRP A 9 3.18 -6.20 -20.51
C TRP A 9 2.80 -6.76 -21.89
N ALA A 10 3.52 -7.77 -22.40
CA ALA A 10 3.26 -8.36 -23.71
C ALA A 10 2.03 -9.28 -23.76
N SER A 11 1.34 -9.49 -22.63
CA SER A 11 0.16 -10.34 -22.57
C SER A 11 -0.61 -10.12 -21.25
N PRO A 12 -1.79 -9.44 -21.20
CA PRO A 12 -2.44 -8.59 -22.20
C PRO A 12 -3.35 -7.51 -21.56
N TRP A 13 -2.96 -6.24 -21.41
CA TRP A 13 -3.96 -5.23 -20.99
C TRP A 13 -5.02 -4.95 -22.09
N GLU A 14 -4.75 -5.36 -23.35
CA GLU A 14 -5.77 -5.41 -24.41
C GLU A 14 -6.70 -6.65 -24.33
N THR A 15 -6.36 -7.69 -23.55
CA THR A 15 -7.23 -8.84 -23.26
C THR A 15 -7.71 -8.89 -21.81
N ILE A 16 -7.37 -7.89 -20.98
CA ILE A 16 -8.29 -7.33 -19.99
C ILE A 16 -9.36 -6.47 -20.73
N SER A 17 -9.77 -6.93 -21.91
CA SER A 17 -11.12 -6.71 -22.40
C SER A 17 -12.07 -7.31 -21.37
N ALA A 18 -13.30 -6.81 -21.32
CA ALA A 18 -14.33 -7.04 -20.31
C ALA A 18 -14.71 -8.52 -19.99
N ASP A 19 -13.97 -9.51 -20.47
CA ASP A 19 -14.24 -10.96 -20.41
C ASP A 19 -13.23 -11.81 -19.59
N THR A 20 -12.08 -11.30 -19.12
CA THR A 20 -11.12 -12.14 -18.33
C THR A 20 -11.34 -12.17 -16.81
N GLY A 21 -12.35 -11.45 -16.29
CA GLY A 21 -12.80 -11.54 -14.89
C GLY A 21 -11.72 -11.30 -13.81
N GLU A 22 -12.11 -11.49 -12.54
CA GLU A 22 -11.20 -11.41 -11.38
C GLU A 22 -10.11 -12.51 -11.41
N ASP A 23 -10.39 -13.63 -12.07
CA ASP A 23 -9.53 -14.82 -12.12
C ASP A 23 -8.20 -14.58 -12.85
N GLY A 24 -8.21 -13.77 -13.91
CA GLY A 24 -7.00 -13.45 -14.68
C GLY A 24 -5.98 -12.62 -13.88
N LEU A 25 -6.46 -11.61 -13.15
CA LEU A 25 -5.63 -10.75 -12.31
C LEU A 25 -5.09 -11.50 -11.10
N GLN A 26 -5.91 -12.35 -10.47
CA GLN A 26 -5.49 -13.20 -9.36
C GLN A 26 -4.35 -14.15 -9.77
N ALA A 27 -4.43 -14.77 -10.96
CA ALA A 27 -3.37 -15.63 -11.47
C ALA A 27 -2.06 -14.86 -11.74
N GLN A 28 -2.14 -13.61 -12.20
CA GLN A 28 -0.97 -12.74 -12.38
C GLN A 28 -0.34 -12.36 -11.03
N TYR A 29 -1.16 -12.02 -10.04
CA TYR A 29 -0.72 -11.77 -8.67
C TYR A 29 0.00 -12.97 -8.06
N ASP A 30 -0.60 -14.16 -8.12
CA ASP A 30 -0.01 -15.37 -7.54
C ASP A 30 1.29 -15.78 -8.23
N ARG A 31 1.46 -15.41 -9.50
CA ARG A 31 2.76 -15.53 -10.17
C ARG A 31 3.76 -14.51 -9.64
N ALA A 32 3.37 -13.24 -9.58
CA ALA A 32 4.26 -12.16 -9.16
C ALA A 32 4.75 -12.36 -7.71
N ARG A 33 3.83 -12.73 -6.81
CA ARG A 33 4.15 -13.07 -5.43
C ARG A 33 5.17 -14.21 -5.32
N ARG A 34 5.08 -15.24 -6.17
CA ARG A 34 6.08 -16.32 -6.20
C ARG A 34 7.43 -15.83 -6.74
N ASP A 35 7.40 -15.00 -7.76
CA ASP A 35 8.60 -14.47 -8.41
C ASP A 35 9.31 -13.42 -7.54
N LEU A 36 8.62 -12.76 -6.61
CA LEU A 36 9.19 -11.78 -5.68
C LEU A 36 10.39 -12.36 -4.90
N LEU A 37 10.34 -13.63 -4.50
CA LEU A 37 11.43 -14.30 -3.78
C LEU A 37 12.62 -14.64 -4.69
N LEU A 38 12.39 -14.78 -5.99
CA LEU A 38 13.40 -15.22 -6.95
C LEU A 38 14.07 -14.04 -7.66
N ARG A 39 13.32 -12.96 -7.89
CA ARG A 39 13.69 -11.80 -8.72
C ARG A 39 13.10 -10.50 -8.14
N PRO A 40 13.47 -10.10 -6.91
CA PRO A 40 12.81 -9.03 -6.18
C PRO A 40 12.82 -7.69 -6.92
N ALA A 41 13.97 -7.29 -7.49
CA ALA A 41 14.10 -6.00 -8.18
C ALA A 41 13.10 -5.82 -9.34
N GLU A 42 12.90 -6.86 -10.15
CA GLU A 42 12.00 -6.81 -11.30
C GLU A 42 10.54 -6.81 -10.87
N CYS A 43 10.20 -7.60 -9.83
CA CYS A 43 8.85 -7.63 -9.28
C CYS A 43 8.49 -6.29 -8.63
N VAL A 44 9.42 -5.66 -7.91
CA VAL A 44 9.22 -4.35 -7.27
C VAL A 44 9.07 -3.24 -8.33
N ALA A 45 9.92 -3.24 -9.36
CA ALA A 45 9.79 -2.28 -10.47
C ALA A 45 8.42 -2.41 -11.18
N TRP A 46 7.95 -3.63 -11.41
CA TRP A 46 6.63 -3.88 -11.98
C TRP A 46 5.50 -3.42 -11.06
N ALA A 47 5.59 -3.72 -9.75
CA ALA A 47 4.60 -3.32 -8.76
C ALA A 47 4.50 -1.79 -8.63
N LEU A 48 5.60 -1.07 -8.73
CA LEU A 48 5.63 0.41 -8.81
C LEU A 48 4.88 0.92 -10.06
N GLY A 49 5.08 0.27 -11.20
CA GLY A 49 4.35 0.59 -12.43
C GLY A 49 2.84 0.41 -12.26
N LEU A 50 2.42 -0.68 -11.63
CA LEU A 50 1.02 -0.93 -11.31
C LEU A 50 0.44 0.09 -10.31
N SER A 51 1.16 0.45 -9.25
CA SER A 51 0.65 1.42 -8.27
C SER A 51 0.39 2.81 -8.84
N ALA A 52 1.05 3.17 -9.95
CA ALA A 52 0.93 4.48 -10.57
C ALA A 52 -0.29 4.63 -11.51
N VAL A 53 -0.94 3.54 -11.93
CA VAL A 53 -2.07 3.62 -12.88
C VAL A 53 -3.31 4.23 -12.22
N ASP A 54 -4.24 4.82 -13.00
CA ASP A 54 -5.47 5.43 -12.43
C ASP A 54 -6.56 4.41 -12.07
N GLU A 55 -6.55 3.24 -12.69
CA GLU A 55 -7.51 2.16 -12.40
C GLU A 55 -7.29 1.59 -10.98
N SER A 56 -8.37 1.50 -10.20
CA SER A 56 -8.30 1.11 -8.78
C SER A 56 -7.80 -0.33 -8.57
N GLN A 57 -8.23 -1.26 -9.41
CA GLN A 57 -7.91 -2.68 -9.22
C GLN A 57 -6.42 -3.00 -9.48
N PRO A 58 -5.80 -2.59 -10.62
CA PRO A 58 -4.37 -2.82 -10.82
C PRO A 58 -3.50 -2.02 -9.84
N ARG A 59 -3.92 -0.83 -9.43
CA ARG A 59 -3.22 -0.06 -8.39
C ARG A 59 -3.20 -0.81 -7.06
N SER A 60 -4.35 -1.32 -6.59
CA SER A 60 -4.42 -2.13 -5.37
C SER A 60 -3.45 -3.31 -5.43
N LEU A 61 -3.41 -4.00 -6.57
CA LEU A 61 -2.49 -5.10 -6.80
C LEU A 61 -1.02 -4.68 -6.68
N GLY A 62 -0.63 -3.55 -7.29
CA GLY A 62 0.72 -3.00 -7.17
C GLY A 62 1.09 -2.71 -5.72
N ILE A 63 0.18 -2.08 -4.97
CA ILE A 63 0.37 -1.74 -3.56
C ILE A 63 0.51 -2.97 -2.67
N GLU A 64 -0.29 -4.01 -2.90
CA GLU A 64 -0.16 -5.29 -2.19
C GLU A 64 1.19 -5.97 -2.41
N LEU A 65 1.70 -5.95 -3.65
CA LEU A 65 3.00 -6.53 -3.97
C LEU A 65 4.15 -5.72 -3.35
N LEU A 66 4.05 -4.40 -3.36
CA LEU A 66 5.02 -3.54 -2.67
C LEU A 66 4.99 -3.81 -1.15
N ALA A 67 3.83 -3.96 -0.55
CA ALA A 67 3.72 -4.29 0.87
C ALA A 67 4.34 -5.66 1.18
N GLN A 68 4.13 -6.67 0.33
CA GLN A 68 4.82 -7.96 0.48
C GLN A 68 6.34 -7.82 0.36
N ALA A 69 6.83 -6.95 -0.52
CA ALA A 69 8.25 -6.67 -0.63
C ALA A 69 8.81 -5.98 0.63
N VAL A 70 8.03 -5.11 1.30
CA VAL A 70 8.38 -4.55 2.62
C VAL A 70 8.56 -5.67 3.64
N TYR A 71 7.53 -6.52 3.82
CA TYR A 71 7.56 -7.58 4.83
C TYR A 71 8.59 -8.68 4.52
N GLY A 72 8.94 -8.86 3.25
CA GLY A 72 9.98 -9.78 2.80
C GLY A 72 11.39 -9.18 2.81
N GLU A 73 11.56 -7.90 3.19
CA GLU A 73 12.83 -7.17 3.15
C GLU A 73 13.49 -7.17 1.74
N CYS A 74 12.65 -7.11 0.71
CA CYS A 74 13.02 -7.29 -0.70
C CYS A 74 13.00 -5.98 -1.53
N LEU A 75 12.78 -4.82 -0.90
CA LEU A 75 12.70 -3.54 -1.62
C LEU A 75 14.05 -3.09 -2.20
N GLY A 76 15.14 -3.27 -1.45
CA GLY A 76 16.48 -2.84 -1.87
C GLY A 76 16.52 -1.36 -2.29
N ALA A 77 17.01 -1.09 -3.50
CA ALA A 77 17.15 0.28 -4.01
C ALA A 77 15.82 1.00 -4.30
N TYR A 78 14.68 0.31 -4.21
CA TYR A 78 13.35 0.86 -4.50
C TYR A 78 12.60 1.36 -3.26
N GLU A 79 13.23 1.34 -2.08
CA GLU A 79 12.59 1.66 -0.82
C GLU A 79 11.93 3.05 -0.80
N ASP A 80 12.66 4.07 -1.27
CA ASP A 80 12.13 5.44 -1.38
C ASP A 80 10.95 5.52 -2.36
N SER A 81 11.02 4.78 -3.48
CA SER A 81 9.94 4.75 -4.47
C SER A 81 8.68 4.06 -3.91
N ALA A 82 8.86 3.00 -3.13
CA ALA A 82 7.75 2.31 -2.47
C ALA A 82 7.11 3.21 -1.39
N LEU A 83 7.92 3.88 -0.58
CA LEU A 83 7.44 4.89 0.38
C LEU A 83 6.60 5.96 -0.31
N HIS A 84 7.08 6.52 -1.43
CA HIS A 84 6.34 7.50 -2.20
C HIS A 84 5.02 6.94 -2.75
N ALA A 85 5.03 5.73 -3.32
CA ALA A 85 3.82 5.08 -3.84
C ALA A 85 2.76 4.86 -2.75
N PHE A 86 3.17 4.44 -1.55
CA PHE A 86 2.24 4.30 -0.43
C PHE A 86 1.65 5.65 0.00
N ILE A 87 2.47 6.69 0.16
CA ILE A 87 1.97 8.03 0.51
C ILE A 87 0.99 8.55 -0.55
N GLU A 88 1.27 8.31 -1.83
CA GLU A 88 0.39 8.75 -2.91
C GLU A 88 -1.02 8.11 -2.83
N VAL A 89 -1.12 6.84 -2.43
CA VAL A 89 -2.40 6.17 -2.22
C VAL A 89 -3.23 6.84 -1.13
N LEU A 90 -2.57 7.25 -0.04
CA LEU A 90 -3.22 7.94 1.07
C LEU A 90 -3.83 9.30 0.67
N GLU A 91 -3.38 9.88 -0.44
CA GLU A 91 -3.86 11.19 -0.94
C GLU A 91 -4.88 11.07 -2.08
N ARG A 92 -5.17 9.84 -2.53
CA ARG A 92 -6.12 9.59 -3.62
C ARG A 92 -7.55 9.39 -3.10
N PRO A 93 -8.57 9.77 -3.90
CA PRO A 93 -9.97 9.54 -3.53
C PRO A 93 -10.32 8.05 -3.56
N LEU A 94 -11.16 7.61 -2.62
CA LEU A 94 -11.63 6.24 -2.53
C LEU A 94 -12.84 6.03 -3.45
N ARG A 95 -12.60 5.53 -4.67
CA ARG A 95 -13.65 5.35 -5.70
C ARG A 95 -14.30 3.98 -5.66
N SER A 96 -13.63 3.01 -5.03
CA SER A 96 -14.03 1.60 -5.04
C SER A 96 -13.48 0.88 -3.82
N ARG A 97 -13.95 -0.36 -3.60
CA ARG A 97 -13.38 -1.27 -2.59
C ARG A 97 -11.87 -1.51 -2.78
N TRP A 98 -11.37 -1.44 -4.02
CA TRP A 98 -9.95 -1.65 -4.32
C TRP A 98 -9.09 -0.49 -3.83
N ASP A 99 -9.63 0.74 -3.85
CA ASP A 99 -8.92 1.90 -3.29
C ASP A 99 -8.84 1.78 -1.76
N GLN A 100 -9.89 1.26 -1.11
CA GLN A 100 -9.88 0.98 0.34
C GLN A 100 -8.85 -0.11 0.68
N ILE A 101 -8.81 -1.21 -0.08
CA ILE A 101 -7.81 -2.28 0.12
C ILE A 101 -6.39 -1.74 -0.05
N ALA A 102 -6.15 -0.93 -1.09
CA ALA A 102 -4.87 -0.29 -1.32
C ALA A 102 -4.47 0.62 -0.16
N LEU A 103 -5.41 1.41 0.36
CA LEU A 103 -5.21 2.32 1.48
C LEU A 103 -4.78 1.57 2.75
N ASP A 104 -5.57 0.58 3.18
CA ASP A 104 -5.27 -0.18 4.40
C ASP A 104 -3.93 -0.93 4.30
N THR A 105 -3.65 -1.46 3.11
CA THR A 105 -2.39 -2.14 2.81
C THR A 105 -1.21 -1.16 2.88
N ALA A 106 -1.35 0.02 2.28
CA ALA A 106 -0.34 1.07 2.33
C ALA A 106 -0.07 1.54 3.76
N ILE A 107 -1.10 1.74 4.58
CA ILE A 107 -0.97 2.12 6.00
C ILE A 107 -0.14 1.09 6.77
N GLY A 108 -0.44 -0.21 6.60
CA GLY A 108 0.32 -1.29 7.23
C GLY A 108 1.78 -1.30 6.80
N ALA A 109 2.04 -1.18 5.50
CA ALA A 109 3.38 -1.15 4.93
C ALA A 109 4.21 0.06 5.40
N LEU A 110 3.60 1.25 5.48
CA LEU A 110 4.24 2.46 6.02
C LEU A 110 4.62 2.27 7.49
N GLY A 111 3.76 1.64 8.28
CA GLY A 111 4.08 1.29 9.67
C GLY A 111 5.25 0.32 9.79
N ALA A 112 5.36 -0.65 8.88
CA ALA A 112 6.47 -1.60 8.85
C ALA A 112 7.80 -0.98 8.38
N LEU A 113 7.74 -0.04 7.43
CA LEU A 113 8.90 0.75 7.01
C LEU A 113 9.41 1.68 8.11
N GLY A 114 8.52 2.19 8.97
CA GLY A 114 8.91 2.99 10.14
C GLY A 114 9.38 4.41 9.80
N TYR A 115 9.22 4.86 8.56
CA TYR A 115 9.65 6.20 8.14
C TYR A 115 8.75 7.31 8.71
N SER A 116 9.35 8.22 9.47
CA SER A 116 8.64 9.37 10.04
C SER A 116 8.07 10.34 9.00
N SER A 117 8.56 10.30 7.76
CA SER A 117 8.02 11.07 6.63
C SER A 117 6.59 10.69 6.26
N ALA A 118 6.11 9.51 6.68
CA ALA A 118 4.72 9.08 6.48
C ALA A 118 3.74 9.69 7.51
N VAL A 119 4.24 10.19 8.65
CA VAL A 119 3.40 10.69 9.76
C VAL A 119 2.43 11.78 9.32
N PRO A 120 2.82 12.81 8.52
CA PRO A 120 1.89 13.85 8.11
C PRO A 120 0.71 13.32 7.27
N ALA A 121 0.97 12.37 6.37
CA ALA A 121 -0.07 11.78 5.52
C ALA A 121 -1.05 10.92 6.35
N LEU A 122 -0.52 10.07 7.23
CA LEU A 122 -1.31 9.26 8.15
C LEU A 122 -2.16 10.11 9.11
N THR A 123 -1.57 11.20 9.63
CA THR A 123 -2.24 12.15 10.53
C THR A 123 -3.42 12.83 9.86
N ARG A 124 -3.27 13.22 8.59
CA ARG A 124 -4.33 13.86 7.81
C ARG A 124 -5.57 12.95 7.70
N ILE A 125 -5.37 11.66 7.41
CA ILE A 125 -6.48 10.71 7.32
C ILE A 125 -7.11 10.48 8.69
N LEU A 126 -6.28 10.31 9.74
CA LEU A 126 -6.77 10.12 11.11
C LEU A 126 -7.63 11.29 11.63
N GLN A 127 -7.38 12.49 11.11
CA GLN A 127 -8.13 13.71 11.42
C GLN A 127 -9.32 13.94 10.49
N SER A 128 -9.44 13.19 9.39
CA SER A 128 -10.56 13.33 8.48
C SER A 128 -11.87 12.92 9.16
N GLU A 129 -12.92 13.69 8.90
CA GLU A 129 -14.29 13.35 9.29
C GLU A 129 -14.99 12.51 8.21
N ASP A 130 -14.33 12.26 7.07
CA ASP A 130 -14.89 11.48 5.97
C ASP A 130 -15.23 10.08 6.47
N ARG A 131 -16.48 9.69 6.24
CA ARG A 131 -17.00 8.38 6.68
C ARG A 131 -16.26 7.20 6.06
N GLU A 132 -15.61 7.43 4.93
CA GLU A 132 -14.85 6.42 4.20
C GLU A 132 -13.60 5.96 4.98
N TYR A 133 -13.03 6.82 5.82
CA TYR A 133 -11.87 6.46 6.65
C TYR A 133 -12.24 5.97 8.06
N GLN A 134 -13.54 5.83 8.38
CA GLN A 134 -13.97 5.43 9.71
C GLN A 134 -13.84 3.91 9.92
N GLY A 135 -13.69 3.49 11.18
CA GLY A 135 -13.58 2.08 11.56
C GLY A 135 -12.14 1.57 11.53
N ASP A 136 -11.90 0.46 10.82
CA ASP A 136 -10.63 -0.28 10.85
C ASP A 136 -9.45 0.56 10.32
N THR A 137 -9.68 1.46 9.37
CA THR A 137 -8.64 2.36 8.83
C THR A 137 -7.98 3.20 9.95
N HIS A 138 -8.76 3.78 10.85
CA HIS A 138 -8.23 4.56 11.99
C HIS A 138 -7.43 3.70 12.96
N TRP A 139 -7.86 2.46 13.18
CA TRP A 139 -7.10 1.49 13.98
C TRP A 139 -5.77 1.11 13.31
N ASN A 140 -5.78 0.89 12.01
CA ASN A 140 -4.58 0.61 11.22
C ASN A 140 -3.60 1.79 11.28
N ILE A 141 -4.11 3.02 11.19
CA ILE A 141 -3.28 4.23 11.32
C ILE A 141 -2.69 4.32 12.72
N ALA A 142 -3.48 4.10 13.78
CA ALA A 142 -2.96 4.11 15.15
C ALA A 142 -1.85 3.06 15.32
N ALA A 143 -2.03 1.86 14.79
CA ALA A 143 -1.01 0.81 14.82
C ALA A 143 0.24 1.17 14.00
N ALA A 144 0.08 1.82 12.84
CA ALA A 144 1.20 2.27 12.02
C ALA A 144 2.00 3.39 12.71
N LEU A 145 1.30 4.38 13.28
CA LEU A 145 1.92 5.48 14.03
C LEU A 145 2.62 4.99 15.30
N GLU A 146 2.09 3.99 16.00
CA GLU A 146 2.78 3.35 17.13
C GLU A 146 4.12 2.76 16.69
N ARG A 147 4.16 2.03 15.56
CA ARG A 147 5.40 1.46 15.02
C ARG A 147 6.41 2.54 14.60
N ILE A 148 5.93 3.60 13.94
CA ILE A 148 6.79 4.71 13.47
C ILE A 148 7.35 5.53 14.64
N SER A 149 6.53 5.83 15.64
CA SER A 149 6.89 6.73 16.74
C SER A 149 7.50 6.02 17.96
N GLY A 150 7.32 4.71 18.07
CA GLY A 150 7.65 3.93 19.27
C GLY A 150 6.74 4.21 20.47
N GLN A 151 5.64 4.96 20.28
CA GLN A 151 4.67 5.26 21.34
C GLN A 151 3.61 4.18 21.44
N SER A 152 3.28 3.72 22.65
CA SER A 152 2.22 2.74 22.86
C SER A 152 0.83 3.40 22.85
N PHE A 153 0.11 3.27 21.74
CA PHE A 153 -1.29 3.65 21.58
C PHE A 153 -2.24 2.46 21.76
N LEU A 154 -1.91 1.29 21.21
CA LEU A 154 -2.78 0.11 21.15
C LEU A 154 -3.15 -0.47 22.52
N HIS A 155 -2.35 -0.20 23.55
CA HIS A 155 -2.63 -0.61 24.93
C HIS A 155 -3.49 0.40 25.71
N LYS A 156 -3.90 1.52 25.08
CA LYS A 156 -4.75 2.52 25.72
C LYS A 156 -6.23 2.18 25.54
N PRO A 157 -7.12 2.66 26.43
CA PRO A 157 -8.56 2.40 26.30
C PRO A 157 -9.17 2.87 24.97
N ASP A 158 -8.62 3.96 24.41
CA ASP A 158 -8.94 4.45 23.08
C ASP A 158 -7.64 4.72 22.30
N PRO A 159 -7.16 3.72 21.52
CA PRO A 159 -5.91 3.85 20.76
C PRO A 159 -5.98 4.89 19.65
N VAL A 160 -7.15 5.04 19.03
CA VAL A 160 -7.36 6.00 17.93
C VAL A 160 -7.26 7.42 18.45
N GLU A 161 -7.95 7.72 19.56
CA GLU A 161 -7.88 9.04 20.17
C GLU A 161 -6.48 9.33 20.73
N ALA A 162 -5.82 8.33 21.32
CA ALA A 162 -4.46 8.50 21.79
C ALA A 162 -3.47 8.82 20.65
N ALA A 163 -3.58 8.12 19.52
CA ALA A 163 -2.78 8.40 18.33
C ALA A 163 -3.10 9.80 17.76
N ARG A 164 -4.38 10.20 17.75
CA ARG A 164 -4.83 11.52 17.29
C ARG A 164 -4.25 12.65 18.14
N LEU A 165 -4.30 12.52 19.47
CA LEU A 165 -3.73 13.49 20.41
C LEU A 165 -2.21 13.61 20.27
N TRP A 166 -1.52 12.49 20.06
CA TRP A 166 -0.08 12.49 19.80
C TRP A 166 0.25 13.16 18.46
N ALA A 167 -0.52 12.87 17.41
CA ALA A 167 -0.30 13.41 16.08
C ALA A 167 -0.47 14.95 16.06
N LEU A 168 -1.44 15.49 16.81
CA LEU A 168 -1.63 16.93 16.99
C LEU A 168 -0.46 17.64 17.68
N GLN A 169 0.34 16.91 18.46
CA GLN A 169 1.51 17.45 19.16
C GLN A 169 2.80 17.30 18.35
N SER A 170 2.77 16.43 17.33
CA SER A 170 3.94 16.04 16.53
C SER A 170 3.93 16.62 15.11
N SER A 171 2.84 17.28 14.72
CA SER A 171 2.66 18.04 13.46
C SER A 171 3.04 19.51 13.64
#